data_AF-A0A829W8C4-F1
#
_entry.id   AF-A0A829W8C4-F1
#
_cell.length_a   1.000
_cell.length_b   1.000
_cell.length_c   1.000
_cell.angle_alpha   90.00
_cell.angle_beta   90.00
_cell.angle_gamma   90.00
#
_symmetry.space_group_name_H-M   'P 1'
#
loop_
_entity.id
_entity.type
_entity.pdbx_description
1 polymer ?
#
loop_
_entity_poly.entity_id
_entity_poly.type
_entity_poly.pdbx_seq_one_letter_code
_entity_poly.pdbx_strand_id
1 'polypeptide(L)'
;MEKSDFKIGQKVYLKINKGSNAARYISKDEVNNFESWINEKVVTKIGKKYITVMDSTESTYGEEKFDITQNFRHYYTVGSANYVLYLSKEDILKDMEYEKLYSEIKNLFSSWKNERKYTLNQLQKVKEILELTD
;
A
#
# COMPACT_ATOMS: atom_id res chain seq x y z
N MET A 1 10.91 5.95 5.67
CA MET A 1 11.04 5.15 6.89
C MET A 1 12.50 4.79 7.05
N GLU A 2 12.97 4.77 8.28
CA GLU A 2 14.32 4.39 8.67
C GLU A 2 14.27 3.36 9.80
N LYS A 3 15.37 2.62 10.00
CA LYS A 3 15.42 1.57 11.04
C LYS A 3 15.13 2.13 12.44
N SER A 4 15.53 3.38 12.70
CA SER A 4 15.33 4.09 13.96
C SER A 4 13.86 4.39 14.29
N ASP A 5 12.97 4.33 13.30
CA ASP A 5 11.55 4.61 13.48
C ASP A 5 10.81 3.46 14.19
N PHE A 6 11.48 2.32 14.36
CA PHE A 6 10.91 1.10 14.93
C PHE A 6 11.40 0.82 16.34
N LYS A 7 10.48 0.38 17.20
CA LYS A 7 10.74 -0.12 18.56
C LYS A 7 10.02 -1.45 18.77
N ILE A 8 10.63 -2.36 19.52
CA ILE A 8 9.95 -3.62 19.90
C ILE A 8 8.70 -3.29 20.72
N GLY A 9 7.58 -3.94 20.42
CA GLY A 9 6.26 -3.67 21.01
C GLY A 9 5.48 -2.56 20.31
N GLN A 10 6.06 -1.86 19.34
CA GLN A 10 5.36 -0.83 18.57
C GLN A 10 4.32 -1.44 17.63
N LYS A 11 3.12 -0.85 17.60
CA LYS A 11 2.13 -1.14 16.58
C LYS A 11 2.53 -0.53 15.24
N VAL A 12 2.41 -1.32 14.18
CA VAL A 12 2.63 -0.93 12.79
C VAL A 12 1.50 -1.47 11.92
N TYR A 13 1.42 -1.00 10.68
CA TYR A 13 0.31 -1.31 9.79
C TYR A 13 0.83 -1.90 8.48
N LEU A 14 0.17 -2.93 8.00
CA LEU A 14 0.48 -3.58 6.73
C LEU A 14 -0.64 -3.33 5.74
N LYS A 15 -0.33 -2.68 4.61
CA LYS A 15 -1.23 -2.62 3.45
C LYS A 15 -1.09 -3.92 2.66
N ILE A 16 -2.19 -4.60 2.38
CA ILE A 16 -2.23 -5.75 1.49
C ILE A 16 -2.01 -5.29 0.04
N ASN A 17 -1.06 -5.91 -0.67
CA ASN A 17 -0.84 -5.66 -2.08
C ASN A 17 -1.98 -6.24 -2.92
N LYS A 18 -2.60 -5.41 -3.77
CA LYS A 18 -3.59 -5.85 -4.75
C LYS A 18 -2.99 -6.93 -5.66
N GLY A 19 -3.74 -8.01 -5.88
CA GLY A 19 -3.29 -9.16 -6.69
C GLY A 19 -2.28 -10.09 -6.01
N SER A 20 -1.90 -9.83 -4.75
CA SER A 20 -1.07 -10.75 -3.97
C SER A 20 -1.88 -11.96 -3.46
N ASN A 21 -1.20 -12.95 -2.87
CA ASN A 21 -1.88 -14.10 -2.28
C ASN A 21 -2.74 -13.69 -1.08
N ALA A 22 -2.27 -12.72 -0.27
CA ALA A 22 -3.03 -12.19 0.85
C ALA A 22 -4.36 -11.54 0.42
N ALA A 23 -4.40 -10.88 -0.75
CA ALA A 23 -5.61 -10.26 -1.27
C ALA A 23 -6.74 -11.27 -1.60
N ARG A 24 -6.43 -12.57 -1.73
CA ARG A 24 -7.43 -13.62 -2.02
C ARG A 24 -8.38 -13.88 -0.84
N TYR A 25 -8.01 -13.44 0.35
CA TYR A 25 -8.80 -13.62 1.57
C TYR A 25 -9.70 -12.43 1.88
N ILE A 26 -9.64 -11.37 1.07
CA ILE A 26 -10.56 -10.23 1.17
C ILE A 26 -11.86 -10.63 0.47
N SER A 27 -12.98 -10.53 1.19
CA SER A 27 -14.27 -10.91 0.63
C SER A 27 -14.72 -9.93 -0.46
N LYS A 28 -15.63 -10.36 -1.34
CA LYS A 28 -16.17 -9.51 -2.41
C LYS A 28 -16.89 -8.28 -1.86
N ASP A 29 -17.53 -8.41 -0.70
CA ASP A 29 -18.28 -7.33 -0.06
C ASP A 29 -17.32 -6.31 0.60
N GLU A 30 -16.10 -6.73 0.92
CA GLU A 30 -15.07 -5.89 1.56
C GLU A 30 -14.08 -5.28 0.58
N VAL A 31 -14.05 -5.72 -0.68
CA VAL A 31 -13.04 -5.31 -1.68
C VAL A 31 -12.93 -3.78 -1.84
N ASN A 32 -14.03 -3.06 -1.61
CA ASN A 32 -14.10 -1.59 -1.71
C ASN A 32 -13.93 -0.87 -0.36
N ASN A 33 -13.82 -1.62 0.75
CA ASN A 33 -13.58 -1.07 2.08
C ASN A 33 -12.07 -1.08 2.37
N PHE A 34 -11.45 0.09 2.40
CA PHE A 34 -10.00 0.22 2.63
C PHE A 34 -9.51 -0.43 3.92
N GLU A 35 -10.34 -0.44 4.97
CA GLU A 35 -10.02 -1.05 6.25
C GLU A 35 -9.72 -2.54 6.15
N SER A 36 -10.42 -3.25 5.25
CA SER A 36 -10.19 -4.69 5.02
C SER A 36 -8.84 -5.02 4.38
N TRP A 37 -8.15 -4.00 3.85
CA TRP A 37 -6.83 -4.13 3.24
C TRP A 37 -5.69 -3.82 4.21
N ILE A 38 -6.00 -3.54 5.48
CA ILE A 38 -5.05 -3.10 6.49
C ILE A 38 -4.97 -4.11 7.62
N ASN A 39 -3.78 -4.66 7.87
CA ASN A 39 -3.52 -5.49 9.03
C ASN A 39 -2.72 -4.70 10.06
N GLU A 40 -3.18 -4.71 11.31
CA GLU A 40 -2.39 -4.22 12.44
C GLU A 40 -1.45 -5.32 12.92
N LYS A 41 -0.18 -4.97 13.16
CA LYS A 41 0.85 -5.88 13.66
C LYS A 41 1.69 -5.20 14.73
N VAL A 42 2.44 -5.99 15.47
CA VAL A 42 3.39 -5.53 16.48
C VAL A 42 4.80 -5.89 16.06
N VAL A 43 5.74 -4.95 16.19
CA VAL A 43 7.17 -5.19 15.97
C VAL A 43 7.69 -6.10 17.08
N THR A 44 8.16 -7.30 16.73
CA THR A 44 8.68 -8.27 17.70
C THR A 44 10.20 -8.40 17.65
N LYS A 45 10.84 -8.09 16.52
CA LYS A 45 12.30 -8.15 16.39
C LYS A 45 12.82 -7.07 15.43
N ILE A 46 13.91 -6.42 15.83
CA ILE A 46 14.65 -5.47 15.01
C ILE A 46 16.06 -6.02 14.79
N GLY A 47 16.27 -6.65 13.64
CA GLY A 47 17.56 -7.24 13.26
C GLY A 47 18.50 -6.26 12.56
N LYS A 48 19.64 -6.77 12.11
CA LYS A 48 20.55 -6.03 11.22
C LYS A 48 19.94 -5.85 9.82
N LYS A 49 19.34 -6.91 9.28
CA LYS A 49 18.79 -6.96 7.92
C LYS A 49 17.26 -6.81 7.88
N TYR A 50 16.56 -7.32 8.88
CA TYR A 50 15.10 -7.41 8.86
C TYR A 50 14.44 -6.76 10.07
N ILE A 51 13.27 -6.17 9.86
CA ILE A 51 12.25 -5.96 10.90
C ILE A 51 11.27 -7.14 10.83
N THR A 52 10.92 -7.71 11.97
CA THR A 52 9.91 -8.76 12.08
C THR A 52 8.69 -8.22 12.83
N VAL A 53 7.50 -8.51 12.30
CA VAL A 53 6.21 -8.12 12.88
C VAL A 53 5.29 -9.33 12.97
N MET A 54 4.43 -9.36 13.97
CA MET A 54 3.50 -10.47 14.27
C MET A 54 2.16 -9.90 14.78
N ASP A 55 1.11 -10.73 14.89
CA ASP A 55 -0.20 -10.29 15.43
C ASP A 55 -0.11 -9.84 16.90
N SER A 56 0.78 -10.47 17.65
CA SER A 56 1.10 -10.10 19.04
C SER A 56 2.55 -10.47 19.35
N THR A 57 3.06 -9.99 20.48
CA THR A 57 4.39 -10.35 20.97
C THR A 57 4.51 -11.80 21.46
N GLU A 58 3.39 -12.48 21.65
CA GLU A 58 3.32 -13.86 22.17
C GLU A 58 2.99 -14.89 21.08
N SER A 59 2.59 -14.44 19.89
CA SER A 59 2.23 -15.31 18.76
C SER A 59 3.47 -15.67 17.93
N THR A 60 3.53 -16.91 17.43
CA THR A 60 4.45 -17.32 16.36
C THR A 60 3.76 -17.37 14.99
N TYR A 61 2.44 -17.15 14.95
CA TYR A 61 1.65 -17.09 13.72
C TYR A 61 1.62 -15.67 13.15
N GLY A 62 1.51 -15.58 11.82
CA GLY A 62 1.42 -14.30 11.12
C GLY A 62 2.72 -13.49 11.17
N GLU A 63 3.87 -14.17 11.27
CA GLU A 63 5.20 -13.57 11.20
C GLU A 63 5.46 -13.03 9.79
N GLU A 64 5.65 -11.72 9.69
CA GLU A 64 6.07 -11.06 8.45
C GLU A 64 7.43 -10.39 8.66
N LYS A 65 8.29 -10.43 7.63
CA LYS A 65 9.64 -9.85 7.67
C LYS A 65 9.82 -8.80 6.59
N PHE A 66 10.46 -7.69 6.92
CA PHE A 66 10.71 -6.58 5.99
C PHE A 66 12.20 -6.28 5.93
N ASP A 67 12.78 -6.29 4.72
CA ASP A 67 14.20 -6.09 4.48
C ASP A 67 14.57 -4.60 4.52
N ILE A 68 15.27 -4.22 5.57
CA ILE A 68 15.72 -2.84 5.82
C ILE A 68 16.66 -2.37 4.70
N THR A 69 17.45 -3.28 4.11
CA THR A 69 18.41 -2.95 3.05
C THR A 69 17.75 -2.74 1.70
N GLN A 70 16.47 -3.11 1.56
CA GLN A 70 15.67 -2.93 0.35
C GLN A 70 14.45 -2.06 0.64
N ASN A 71 14.64 -0.94 1.33
CA ASN A 71 13.59 0.02 1.64
C ASN A 71 12.34 -0.64 2.28
N PHE A 72 12.58 -1.50 3.26
CA PHE A 72 11.54 -2.23 3.99
C PHE A 72 10.64 -3.08 3.07
N ARG A 73 11.18 -3.61 1.96
CA ARG A 73 10.45 -4.54 1.11
C ARG A 73 10.08 -5.79 1.89
N HIS A 74 8.83 -6.22 1.75
CA HIS A 74 8.37 -7.48 2.33
C HIS A 74 9.20 -8.65 1.80
N TYR A 75 9.77 -9.41 2.72
CA TYR A 75 10.58 -10.59 2.43
C TYR A 75 9.68 -11.79 2.16
N TYR A 76 9.95 -12.50 1.06
CA TYR A 76 9.28 -13.73 0.70
C TYR A 76 10.29 -14.66 0.01
N THR A 77 10.06 -15.96 0.12
CA THR A 77 10.92 -16.98 -0.52
C THR A 77 10.43 -17.35 -1.92
N VAL A 78 9.12 -17.36 -2.13
CA VAL A 78 8.47 -17.73 -3.40
C VAL A 78 7.32 -16.77 -3.67
N GLY A 79 7.11 -16.40 -4.95
CA GLY A 79 6.00 -15.55 -5.37
C GLY A 79 6.33 -14.07 -5.34
N SER A 80 5.45 -13.28 -4.71
CA SER A 80 5.58 -11.83 -4.61
C SER A 80 5.27 -11.33 -3.19
N ALA A 81 5.62 -10.07 -2.94
CA ALA A 81 5.33 -9.41 -1.68
C ALA A 81 3.82 -9.30 -1.45
N ASN A 82 3.32 -9.88 -0.35
CA ASN A 82 1.94 -9.71 0.09
C ASN A 82 1.64 -8.34 0.70
N TYR A 83 2.63 -7.71 1.35
CA TYR A 83 2.38 -6.54 2.19
C TYR A 83 3.34 -5.39 1.90
N VAL A 84 2.92 -4.18 2.28
CA VAL A 84 3.77 -2.99 2.39
C VAL A 84 3.64 -2.47 3.82
N LEU A 85 4.78 -2.16 4.45
CA LEU A 85 4.86 -1.72 5.85
C LEU A 85 4.69 -0.20 5.97
N TYR A 86 3.89 0.24 6.93
CA TYR A 86 3.67 1.64 7.29
C TYR A 86 3.70 1.84 8.80
N LEU A 87 4.11 3.03 9.22
CA LEU A 87 4.13 3.45 10.62
C LEU A 87 2.77 3.99 11.09
N SER A 88 1.95 4.47 10.15
CA SER A 88 0.63 5.06 10.39
C SER A 88 -0.40 4.46 9.46
N LYS A 89 -1.62 4.30 9.97
CA LYS A 89 -2.79 3.88 9.21
C LYS A 89 -3.24 4.97 8.24
N GLU A 90 -3.17 6.23 8.66
CA GLU A 90 -3.52 7.40 7.84
C GLU A 90 -2.68 7.45 6.56
N ASP A 91 -1.40 7.09 6.62
CA ASP A 91 -0.55 7.04 5.43
C ASP A 91 -0.97 5.94 4.45
N ILE A 92 -1.46 4.79 4.94
CA ILE A 92 -2.05 3.76 4.08
C ILE A 92 -3.30 4.29 3.39
N LEU A 93 -4.20 4.93 4.15
CA LEU A 93 -5.45 5.46 3.59
C LEU A 93 -5.18 6.52 2.53
N LYS A 94 -4.21 7.42 2.74
CA LYS A 94 -3.78 8.39 1.74
C LYS A 94 -3.22 7.72 0.48
N ASP A 95 -2.38 6.70 0.63
CA ASP A 95 -1.81 5.97 -0.49
C ASP A 95 -2.88 5.21 -1.29
N MET A 96 -3.83 4.57 -0.60
CA MET A 96 -4.96 3.89 -1.25
C MET A 96 -5.88 4.87 -2.00
N GLU A 97 -6.14 6.04 -1.41
CA GLU A 97 -6.91 7.10 -2.07
C GLU A 97 -6.17 7.65 -3.29
N TYR A 98 -4.85 7.87 -3.18
CA TYR A 98 -4.02 8.26 -4.30
C TYR A 98 -4.07 7.24 -5.44
N GLU A 99 -3.88 5.95 -5.15
CA GLU A 99 -3.97 4.88 -6.14
C GLU A 99 -5.33 4.84 -6.84
N LYS A 100 -6.41 5.02 -6.07
CA LYS A 100 -7.79 5.03 -6.58
C LYS A 100 -8.00 6.20 -7.52
N LEU A 101 -7.71 7.43 -7.08
CA LEU A 101 -7.86 8.64 -7.89
C LEU A 101 -7.00 8.57 -9.15
N TYR A 102 -5.75 8.15 -9.03
CA TYR A 102 -4.86 7.99 -10.18
C TYR A 102 -5.42 6.97 -11.19
N SER A 103 -5.90 5.82 -10.71
CA SER A 103 -6.51 4.80 -11.56
C SER A 103 -7.77 5.32 -12.26
N GLU A 104 -8.68 5.97 -11.53
CA GLU A 104 -9.90 6.56 -12.07
C GLU A 104 -9.58 7.58 -13.16
N ILE A 105 -8.68 8.54 -12.88
CA ILE A 105 -8.24 9.55 -13.85
C ILE A 105 -7.58 8.89 -15.05
N LYS A 106 -6.64 7.96 -14.86
CA LYS A 106 -5.98 7.23 -15.96
C LYS A 106 -7.01 6.51 -16.84
N ASN A 107 -8.03 5.89 -16.24
CA ASN A 107 -9.08 5.15 -16.95
C ASN A 107 -9.97 6.08 -17.80
N LEU A 108 -10.14 7.34 -17.39
CA LEU A 108 -10.81 8.35 -18.22
C LEU A 108 -10.11 8.57 -19.55
N PHE A 109 -8.78 8.41 -19.62
CA PHE A 109 -7.99 8.69 -20.83
C PHE A 109 -7.51 7.44 -21.59
N SER A 110 -7.58 6.24 -21.01
CA SER A 110 -6.92 5.04 -21.56
C SER A 110 -7.79 4.12 -22.43
N SER A 111 -9.06 4.46 -22.69
CA SER A 111 -9.91 3.68 -23.62
C SER A 111 -9.76 4.13 -25.07
N TRP A 112 -9.68 3.15 -25.97
CA TRP A 112 -9.69 3.31 -27.43
C TRP A 112 -10.94 4.06 -27.94
N LYS A 113 -12.04 4.02 -27.19
CA LYS A 113 -13.30 4.74 -27.52
C LYS A 113 -13.33 6.19 -27.02
N ASN A 114 -12.25 6.67 -26.41
CA ASN A 114 -12.20 8.03 -25.87
C ASN A 114 -11.74 9.07 -26.90
N GLU A 115 -11.51 8.69 -28.16
CA GLU A 115 -11.15 9.63 -29.22
C GLU A 115 -12.23 10.73 -29.32
N ARG A 116 -11.84 11.98 -29.10
CA ARG A 116 -12.73 13.17 -29.02
C ARG A 116 -13.84 13.12 -27.96
N LYS A 117 -13.73 12.28 -26.94
CA LYS A 117 -14.70 12.23 -25.83
C LYS A 117 -14.73 13.52 -25.00
N TYR A 118 -13.59 14.20 -24.89
CA TYR A 118 -13.43 15.43 -24.12
C TYR A 118 -13.29 16.63 -25.04
N THR A 119 -13.90 17.75 -24.66
CA THR A 119 -13.76 19.02 -25.36
C THR A 119 -12.34 19.59 -25.20
N LEU A 120 -11.92 20.45 -26.12
CA LEU A 120 -10.61 21.14 -26.04
C LEU A 120 -10.43 21.89 -24.71
N ASN A 121 -11.47 22.61 -24.26
CA ASN A 121 -11.44 23.34 -22.99
C ASN A 121 -11.24 22.42 -21.77
N GLN A 122 -11.86 21.23 -21.77
CA GLN A 122 -11.64 20.25 -20.69
C GLN A 122 -10.19 19.76 -20.66
N LEU A 123 -9.60 19.47 -21.82
CA LEU A 123 -8.22 19.02 -21.92
C LEU A 123 -7.23 20.12 -21.52
N GLN A 124 -7.49 21.38 -21.89
CA GLN A 124 -6.68 22.52 -21.49
C GLN A 124 -6.66 22.71 -19.97
N LYS A 125 -7.82 22.61 -19.31
CA LYS A 125 -7.90 22.70 -17.83
C LYS A 125 -7.15 21.58 -17.13
N VAL A 126 -7.26 20.35 -17.63
CA VAL A 126 -6.51 19.21 -17.06
C VAL A 126 -5.01 19.45 -17.22
N LYS A 127 -4.56 19.91 -18.39
CA LYS A 127 -3.16 20.26 -18.62
C LYS A 127 -2.67 21.33 -17.63
N GLU A 128 -3.44 22.41 -17.49
CA GLU A 128 -3.13 23.52 -16.57
C GLU A 128 -2.97 23.01 -15.12
N ILE A 129 -3.92 22.20 -14.63
CA ILE A 129 -3.86 21.61 -13.28
C ILE A 129 -2.61 20.74 -13.10
N LEU A 130 -2.22 19.95 -14.11
CA LEU A 130 -1.06 19.06 -14.02
C LEU A 130 0.28 19.76 -14.18
N GLU A 131 0.30 20.96 -14.77
CA GLU A 131 1.50 21.80 -14.92
C GLU A 131 1.69 22.79 -13.77
N LEU A 132 0.69 22.95 -12.88
CA LEU A 132 0.88 23.65 -11.62
C LEU A 132 1.89 22.88 -10.76
N THR A 133 3.07 23.46 -10.61
CA THR A 133 4.06 23.05 -9.61
C THR A 133 3.75 23.75 -8.29
N ASP A 134 3.60 22.99 -7.22
CA ASP A 134 3.68 23.49 -5.84
C ASP A 134 5.10 24.02 -5.52
#